data_AF-A0A1H8SVB4-F1
#
_entry.id   AF-A0A1H8SVB4-F1
#
_cell.length_a   1.000
_cell.length_b   1.000
_cell.length_c   1.000
_cell.angle_alpha   90.00
_cell.angle_beta   90.00
_cell.angle_gamma   90.00
#
_symmetry.space_group_name_H-M   'P 1'
#
loop_
_entity.id
_entity.type
_entity.pdbx_description
1 polymer ?
#
loop_
_entity_poly.entity_id
_entity_poly.type
_entity_poly.pdbx_seq_one_letter_code
_entity_poly.pdbx_strand_id
1 'polypeptide(L)'
;METSYPRLVVSRFDAVRAPILAVALSDDELGTVPAIRRSLGYDRNAVRREVLMTPERLGFESVGHFGLFHTRHAAGFWLDTLLWHDGINPWPEQDVQVNG
;
A
#
# COMPACT_ATOMS: atom_id res chain seq x y z
N MET A 1 9.89 13.25 -31.82
CA MET A 1 9.00 13.92 -30.83
C MET A 1 8.42 12.90 -29.85
N GLU A 2 9.19 11.90 -29.42
CA GLU A 2 8.63 10.65 -28.85
C GLU A 2 9.30 10.20 -27.54
N THR A 3 10.35 10.89 -27.11
CA THR A 3 11.17 10.52 -25.95
C THR A 3 10.66 11.09 -24.62
N SER A 4 9.60 11.91 -24.63
CA SER A 4 9.07 12.60 -23.44
C SER A 4 7.89 11.89 -22.76
N TYR A 5 7.22 10.95 -23.44
CA TYR A 5 6.01 10.30 -22.92
C TYR A 5 6.21 9.60 -21.55
N PRO A 6 7.29 8.83 -21.32
CA PRO A 6 7.51 8.21 -20.02
C PRO A 6 7.66 9.23 -18.89
N ARG A 7 8.34 10.36 -19.17
CA ARG A 7 8.50 11.44 -18.20
C ARG A 7 7.19 12.18 -17.91
N LEU A 8 6.37 12.38 -18.94
CA LEU A 8 5.06 13.01 -18.80
C LEU A 8 4.09 12.16 -17.97
N VAL A 9 4.17 10.82 -18.08
CA VAL A 9 3.36 9.92 -17.24
C VAL A 9 3.81 10.00 -15.78
N VAL A 10 5.12 9.94 -15.52
CA VAL A 10 5.65 10.04 -14.15
C VAL A 10 5.34 11.39 -13.52
N SER A 11 5.42 12.50 -14.26
CA SER A 11 5.12 13.83 -13.71
C SER A 11 3.66 14.01 -13.28
N ARG A 12 2.73 13.16 -13.75
CA ARG A 12 1.33 13.24 -13.31
C ARG A 12 1.16 12.82 -11.84
N PHE A 13 2.03 11.96 -11.32
CA PHE A 13 2.01 11.55 -9.92
C PHE A 13 2.33 12.72 -8.96
N ASP A 14 3.02 13.76 -9.44
CA ASP A 14 3.26 14.97 -8.64
C ASP A 14 1.98 15.72 -8.27
N ALA A 15 0.86 15.48 -8.97
CA ALA A 15 -0.44 16.06 -8.63
C ALA A 15 -1.09 15.39 -7.40
N VAL A 16 -0.65 14.19 -7.03
CA VAL A 16 -1.18 13.47 -5.87
C VAL A 16 -0.57 14.05 -4.59
N ARG A 17 -1.44 14.59 -3.73
CA ARG A 17 -1.07 15.19 -2.43
C ARG A 17 -1.78 14.54 -1.24
N ALA A 18 -2.77 13.71 -1.50
CA ALA A 18 -3.50 13.01 -0.44
C ALA A 18 -2.56 12.04 0.29
N PRO A 19 -2.73 11.81 1.61
CA PRO A 19 -2.01 10.75 2.30
C PRO A 19 -2.25 9.38 1.64
N ILE A 20 -1.19 8.61 1.47
CA ILE A 20 -1.21 7.27 0.89
C ILE A 20 -0.73 6.29 1.96
N LEU A 21 -1.51 5.23 2.17
CA LEU A 21 -1.07 4.05 2.89
C LEU A 21 -1.06 2.87 1.91
N ALA A 22 0.11 2.28 1.69
CA ALA A 22 0.21 1.00 1.01
C ALA A 22 0.20 -0.13 2.04
N VAL A 23 -0.67 -1.11 1.85
CA VAL A 23 -0.68 -2.35 2.63
C VAL A 23 -0.04 -3.44 1.78
N ALA A 24 1.12 -3.92 2.20
CA ALA A 24 1.88 -4.99 1.57
C ALA A 24 1.62 -6.32 2.29
N LEU A 25 1.67 -7.44 1.57
CA LEU A 25 1.66 -8.79 2.14
C LEU A 25 3.05 -9.42 1.99
N SER A 26 3.54 -10.06 3.05
CA SER A 26 4.85 -10.72 3.02
C SER A 26 4.91 -11.93 2.08
N ASP A 27 3.77 -12.53 1.77
CA ASP A 27 3.62 -13.69 0.89
C ASP A 27 3.04 -13.33 -0.50
N ASP A 28 3.08 -12.05 -0.88
CA ASP A 28 2.69 -11.59 -2.21
C ASP A 28 3.89 -11.58 -3.18
N GLU A 29 3.90 -12.53 -4.10
CA GLU A 29 4.92 -12.69 -5.14
C GLU A 29 4.77 -11.72 -6.32
N LEU A 30 3.59 -11.11 -6.48
CA LEU A 30 3.28 -10.18 -7.58
C LEU A 30 3.45 -8.72 -7.13
N GLY A 31 2.78 -8.36 -6.05
CA GLY A 31 2.84 -7.06 -5.37
C GLY A 31 3.95 -7.00 -4.32
N THR A 32 5.17 -7.39 -4.69
CA THR A 32 6.30 -7.46 -3.75
C THR A 32 6.56 -6.13 -3.03
N VAL A 33 7.09 -6.18 -1.80
CA VAL A 33 7.47 -4.97 -1.04
C VAL A 33 8.38 -4.02 -1.84
N PRO A 34 9.42 -4.47 -2.57
CA PRO A 34 10.21 -3.56 -3.42
C PRO A 34 9.38 -2.90 -4.55
N ALA A 35 8.42 -3.61 -5.14
CA ALA A 35 7.55 -3.04 -6.16
C ALA A 35 6.62 -1.97 -5.57
N ILE A 36 6.05 -2.21 -4.39
CA ILE A 36 5.24 -1.24 -3.65
C ILE A 36 6.05 0.03 -3.34
N ARG A 37 7.26 -0.12 -2.79
CA ARG A 37 8.15 1.02 -2.49
C ARG A 37 8.51 1.82 -3.73
N ARG A 38 8.76 1.14 -4.86
CA ARG A 38 9.00 1.79 -6.14
C ARG A 38 7.78 2.61 -6.59
N SER A 39 6.58 2.04 -6.46
CA SER A 39 5.33 2.73 -6.80
C SER A 39 5.11 3.97 -5.93
N LEU A 40 5.28 3.85 -4.61
CA LEU A 40 5.22 4.98 -3.67
C LEU A 40 6.27 6.06 -3.99
N GLY A 41 7.40 5.69 -4.57
CA GLY A 41 8.43 6.62 -5.03
C GLY A 41 7.94 7.64 -6.07
N TYR A 42 6.87 7.34 -6.82
CA TYR A 42 6.31 8.26 -7.82
C TYR A 42 5.45 9.38 -7.21
N ASP A 43 4.74 9.11 -6.11
CA ASP A 43 3.86 10.06 -5.42
C ASP A 43 4.61 11.01 -4.47
N ARG A 44 5.63 11.69 -4.98
CA ARG A 44 6.63 12.44 -4.18
C ARG A 44 6.05 13.56 -3.32
N ASN A 45 4.89 14.10 -3.71
CA ASN A 45 4.22 15.19 -3.00
C ASN A 45 3.16 14.72 -1.99
N ALA A 46 3.01 13.41 -1.81
CA ALA A 46 2.11 12.80 -0.82
C ALA A 46 2.88 12.39 0.44
N VAL A 47 2.17 12.41 1.59
CA VAL A 47 2.61 11.68 2.78
C VAL A 47 2.39 10.20 2.50
N ARG A 48 3.46 9.40 2.50
CA ARG A 48 3.43 7.99 2.11
C ARG A 48 3.82 7.11 3.27
N ARG A 49 3.00 6.11 3.53
CA ARG A 49 3.19 5.10 4.57
C ARG A 49 3.08 3.71 3.94
N GLU A 50 3.79 2.77 4.53
CA GLU A 50 3.74 1.35 4.18
C GLU A 50 3.45 0.55 5.44
N VAL A 51 2.53 -0.40 5.35
CA VAL A 51 2.29 -1.42 6.38
C VAL A 51 2.58 -2.78 5.77
N LEU A 52 3.45 -3.56 6.41
CA LEU A 52 3.72 -4.94 6.03
C LEU A 52 2.89 -5.92 6.88
N MET A 53 1.91 -6.54 6.24
CA MET A 53 1.11 -7.63 6.78
C MET A 53 1.79 -8.97 6.57
N THR A 54 1.65 -9.85 7.56
CA THR A 54 2.03 -11.26 7.44
C THR A 54 0.78 -12.14 7.59
N PRO A 55 0.72 -13.31 6.93
CA PRO A 55 -0.42 -14.22 7.08
C PRO A 55 -0.76 -14.54 8.54
N GLU A 56 0.25 -14.72 9.39
CA GLU A 56 0.06 -15.09 10.80
C GLU A 56 -0.66 -13.99 11.58
N ARG A 57 -0.38 -12.72 11.28
CA ARG A 57 -1.08 -11.59 11.91
C ARG A 57 -2.53 -11.50 11.49
N LEU A 58 -2.86 -12.02 10.32
CA LEU A 58 -4.22 -12.12 9.82
C LEU A 58 -4.91 -13.42 10.28
N GLY A 59 -4.19 -14.33 10.95
CA GLY A 59 -4.71 -15.63 11.40
C GLY A 59 -4.79 -16.67 10.28
N PHE A 60 -3.97 -16.55 9.23
CA PHE A 60 -3.95 -17.47 8.10
C PHE A 60 -2.54 -18.05 7.87
N GLU A 61 -2.48 -19.24 7.26
CA GLU A 61 -1.22 -19.83 6.79
C GLU A 61 -0.70 -19.12 5.53
N SER A 62 -1.63 -18.68 4.67
CA SER A 62 -1.32 -17.89 3.47
C SER A 62 -2.48 -16.98 3.07
N VAL A 63 -2.13 -15.87 2.44
CA VAL A 63 -3.04 -14.84 1.93
C VAL A 63 -2.78 -14.59 0.44
N GLY A 64 -1.54 -14.24 0.08
CA GLY A 64 -1.13 -13.95 -1.30
C GLY A 64 -1.81 -12.71 -1.92
N HIS A 65 -1.46 -12.41 -3.17
CA HIS A 65 -1.76 -11.12 -3.84
C HIS A 65 -3.21 -10.63 -3.74
N PHE A 66 -4.18 -11.52 -3.96
CA PHE A 66 -5.61 -11.15 -3.93
C PHE A 66 -6.32 -11.55 -2.63
N GLY A 67 -5.62 -12.16 -1.68
CA GLY A 67 -6.23 -12.77 -0.50
C GLY A 67 -6.99 -11.77 0.37
N LEU A 68 -6.49 -10.55 0.51
CA LEU A 68 -7.14 -9.48 1.28
C LEU A 68 -8.52 -9.07 0.73
N PHE A 69 -8.82 -9.37 -0.54
CA PHE A 69 -10.13 -9.10 -1.14
C PHE A 69 -11.14 -10.26 -0.97
N HIS A 70 -10.76 -11.34 -0.27
CA HIS A 70 -11.68 -12.43 0.03
C HIS A 70 -12.58 -12.08 1.24
N THR A 71 -13.85 -12.46 1.20
CA THR A 71 -14.86 -12.16 2.26
C THR A 71 -14.46 -12.62 3.67
N ARG A 72 -13.50 -13.54 3.78
CA ARG A 72 -12.95 -14.00 5.07
C ARG A 72 -12.25 -12.87 5.86
N HIS A 73 -11.90 -11.77 5.18
CA HIS A 73 -11.28 -10.58 5.76
C HIS A 73 -12.27 -9.43 6.00
N ALA A 74 -13.56 -9.62 5.73
CA ALA A 74 -14.57 -8.56 5.82
C ALA A 74 -14.75 -8.00 7.24
N ALA A 75 -14.67 -8.85 8.27
CA ALA A 75 -14.82 -8.45 9.66
C ALA A 75 -13.51 -7.98 10.33
N GLY A 76 -12.39 -8.04 9.62
CA GLY A 76 -11.07 -7.61 10.12
C GLY A 76 -10.50 -6.52 9.23
N PHE A 77 -9.60 -6.90 8.32
CA PHE A 77 -8.89 -5.99 7.42
C PHE A 77 -9.79 -4.96 6.70
N TRP A 78 -11.02 -5.30 6.28
CA TRP A 78 -11.90 -4.31 5.63
C TRP A 78 -12.42 -3.26 6.61
N LEU A 79 -12.78 -3.65 7.83
CA LEU A 79 -13.17 -2.69 8.87
C LEU A 79 -11.98 -1.82 9.29
N ASP A 80 -10.79 -2.41 9.42
CA ASP A 80 -9.56 -1.69 9.70
C ASP A 80 -9.25 -0.65 8.59
N THR A 81 -9.47 -1.01 7.33
CA THR A 81 -9.31 -0.08 6.20
C THR A 81 -10.26 1.11 6.29
N LEU A 82 -11.48 0.92 6.79
CA LEU A 82 -12.41 2.03 7.06
C LEU A 82 -11.93 2.92 8.21
N LEU A 83 -11.36 2.35 9.27
CA LEU A 83 -10.75 3.15 10.34
C LEU A 83 -9.64 4.05 9.80
N TRP A 84 -8.81 3.52 8.89
CA TRP A 84 -7.78 4.32 8.23
C TRP A 84 -8.36 5.45 7.38
N HIS A 85 -9.42 5.17 6.62
CA HIS A 85 -10.15 6.20 5.86
C HIS A 85 -10.65 7.34 6.78
N ASP A 86 -11.10 6.99 7.98
CA ASP A 86 -11.58 7.95 8.99
C ASP A 86 -10.44 8.61 9.80
N GLY A 87 -9.19 8.39 9.41
CA GLY A 87 -8.00 9.05 9.98
C GLY A 87 -7.36 8.32 11.16
N ILE A 88 -7.83 7.12 11.50
CA ILE A 88 -7.29 6.29 12.58
C ILE A 88 -6.41 5.22 11.97
N ASN A 89 -5.11 5.17 12.28
CA ASN A 89 -4.27 4.06 11.82
C ASN A 89 -4.48 2.81 12.70
N PRO A 90 -5.08 1.72 12.18
CA PRO A 90 -5.28 0.48 12.93
C PRO A 90 -4.00 -0.38 13.05
N TRP A 91 -2.93 -0.05 12.32
CA TRP A 91 -1.69 -0.82 12.25
C TRP A 91 -0.45 0.03 12.64
N PRO A 92 -0.41 0.61 13.85
CA PRO A 92 0.64 1.55 14.25
C PRO A 92 2.03 0.91 14.38
N GLU A 93 2.10 -0.39 14.70
CA GLU A 93 3.38 -1.11 14.88
C GLU A 93 4.01 -1.53 13.55
N GLN A 94 3.22 -1.55 12.48
CA GLN A 94 3.64 -1.99 11.14
C GLN A 94 3.83 -0.82 10.19
N ASP A 95 3.43 0.38 10.59
CA ASP A 95 3.48 1.60 9.80
C ASP A 95 4.90 2.16 9.75
N VAL A 96 5.46 2.13 8.54
CA VAL A 96 6.74 2.73 8.22
C VAL A 96 6.49 3.87 7.25
N GLN A 97 6.91 5.07 7.65
CA GLN A 97 6.93 6.21 6.73
C GLN A 97 7.99 5.99 5.66
N VAL A 98 7.57 6.03 4.39
CA VAL A 98 8.49 5.88 3.26
C VAL A 98 9.15 7.22 3.01
N ASN A 99 10.40 7.34 3.48
CA ASN A 99 11.25 8.48 3.17
C ASN A 99 11.76 8.31 1.73
N GLY A 100 11.45 9.28 0.87
CA GLY A 100 11.99 9.37 -0.49
C GLY A 100 13.25 10.20 -0.51
#